data_AF-A0A369GYF0-F1
#
_entry.id   AF-A0A369GYF0-F1
#
_cell.length_a   1.000
_cell.length_b   1.000
_cell.length_c   1.000
_cell.angle_alpha   90.00
_cell.angle_beta   90.00
_cell.angle_gamma   90.00
#
_symmetry.space_group_name_H-M   'P 1'
#
loop_
_entity.id
_entity.type
_entity.pdbx_description
1 polymer ?
#
loop_
_entity_poly.entity_id
_entity_poly.type
_entity_poly.pdbx_seq_one_letter_code
_entity_poly.pdbx_strand_id
1 'polypeptide(L)'
;MLSKLVAVSAVAASLQGVSAVEFTKTTGELIGRINQWDAFDDACHPEGTWTIGGAKTELMPPCMSEQLIAWYCHEKYLGKNQTDYRDCMVKGSWSKDVIGCIDCKEAQGKFNAATANYWRAGWRFIVKRMKRTVPAGSAWKEFEDNYLHKTAYPASSPQQQTLKETLDLNDYFKDKPEKQGAGDVGNQGAAGAPVPRRLARRQEEEKKAAAAAAAVSDDGSYTELVGIKSEDGSIVMFQETLSKEGDLIDVEPVA
;
A
#
# COMPACT_ATOMS: atom_id res chain seq x y z
N MET A 1 46.05 37.34 28.25
CA MET A 1 45.55 36.14 27.52
C MET A 1 44.14 35.86 28.01
N LEU A 2 43.13 36.49 27.40
CA LEU A 2 41.73 36.36 27.81
C LEU A 2 40.90 35.75 26.69
N SER A 3 40.27 34.63 27.06
CA SER A 3 38.96 34.15 26.63
C SER A 3 38.70 33.97 25.13
N LYS A 4 38.86 32.72 24.71
CA LYS A 4 38.40 32.17 23.43
C LYS A 4 36.88 32.32 23.31
N LEU A 5 36.45 33.03 22.28
CA LEU A 5 35.10 33.05 21.75
C LEU A 5 34.68 31.64 21.33
N VAL A 6 33.57 31.15 21.85
CA VAL A 6 32.80 30.06 21.23
C VAL A 6 31.37 30.55 21.08
N ALA A 7 31.11 31.23 19.98
CA ALA A 7 29.75 31.45 19.50
C ALA A 7 29.32 30.18 18.75
N VAL A 8 28.60 29.29 19.44
CA VAL A 8 27.86 28.21 18.75
C VAL A 8 26.60 28.84 18.19
N SER A 9 26.70 29.34 16.96
CA SER A 9 25.54 29.76 16.18
C SER A 9 24.68 28.54 15.92
N ALA A 10 23.53 28.46 16.58
CA ALA A 10 22.48 27.51 16.25
C ALA A 10 22.01 27.80 14.82
N VAL A 11 22.44 26.99 13.85
CA VAL A 11 21.81 26.94 12.52
C VAL A 11 20.54 26.10 12.65
N ALA A 12 19.54 26.66 13.33
CA ALA A 12 18.16 26.20 13.23
C ALA A 12 17.54 26.86 12.00
N ALA A 13 18.01 26.48 10.81
CA ALA A 13 17.48 27.00 9.55
C ALA A 13 17.77 26.05 8.39
N SER A 14 17.01 24.96 8.31
CA SER A 14 16.65 24.29 7.03
C SER A 14 15.61 23.17 7.19
N LEU A 15 14.77 23.20 8.23
CA LEU A 15 13.44 22.57 8.15
C LEU A 15 12.48 23.58 7.51
N GLN A 16 12.82 24.08 6.31
CA GLN A 16 11.78 24.58 5.43
C GLN A 16 11.05 23.33 4.97
N GLY A 17 10.01 23.00 5.74
CA GLY A 17 9.11 21.90 5.48
C GLY A 17 8.73 21.96 4.02
N VAL A 18 8.93 20.85 3.33
CA VAL A 18 8.36 20.60 2.02
C VAL A 18 6.90 21.01 2.12
N SER A 19 6.50 22.12 1.50
CA SER A 19 5.09 22.47 1.39
C SER A 19 4.44 21.29 0.70
N ALA A 20 3.79 20.43 1.49
CA ALA A 20 3.06 19.28 0.99
C ALA A 20 2.01 19.83 0.03
N VAL A 21 2.23 19.66 -1.27
CA VAL A 21 1.32 20.14 -2.30
C VAL A 21 -0.04 19.53 -2.01
N GLU A 22 -1.01 20.38 -1.71
CA GLU A 22 -2.39 19.96 -1.50
C GLU A 22 -2.94 19.36 -2.80
N PHE A 23 -3.63 18.24 -2.67
CA PHE A 23 -4.32 17.59 -3.78
C PHE A 23 -5.75 17.32 -3.37
N THR A 24 -6.69 17.94 -4.10
CA THR A 24 -8.09 18.03 -3.72
C THR A 24 -8.98 17.46 -4.83
N LYS A 25 -9.96 16.64 -4.44
CA LYS A 25 -11.01 16.10 -5.32
C LYS A 25 -12.34 16.04 -4.61
N THR A 26 -13.42 16.13 -5.37
CA THR A 26 -14.78 15.86 -4.91
C THR A 26 -15.07 14.36 -4.87
N THR A 27 -16.05 13.94 -4.07
CA THR A 27 -16.55 12.55 -4.07
C THR A 27 -16.94 12.09 -5.48
N GLY A 28 -17.64 12.93 -6.24
CA GLY A 28 -18.06 12.62 -7.61
C GLY A 28 -16.88 12.37 -8.56
N GLU A 29 -15.80 13.16 -8.46
CA GLU A 29 -14.58 12.90 -9.22
C GLU A 29 -13.94 11.56 -8.84
N LEU A 30 -13.79 11.29 -7.53
CA LEU A 30 -13.15 10.07 -7.03
C LEU A 30 -13.92 8.80 -7.44
N ILE A 31 -15.24 8.82 -7.30
CA ILE A 31 -16.11 7.71 -7.70
C ILE A 31 -16.13 7.54 -9.22
N GLY A 32 -16.23 8.65 -9.95
CA GLY A 32 -16.23 8.65 -11.42
C GLY A 32 -14.96 8.04 -12.00
N ARG A 33 -13.80 8.26 -11.36
CA ARG A 33 -12.51 7.66 -11.75
C ARG A 33 -12.54 6.13 -11.75
N ILE A 34 -13.32 5.50 -10.87
CA ILE A 34 -13.41 4.03 -10.75
C ILE A 34 -14.74 3.46 -11.25
N ASN A 35 -15.58 4.30 -11.87
CA ASN A 35 -16.89 3.93 -12.40
C ASN A 35 -17.82 3.24 -11.38
N GLN A 36 -17.78 3.67 -10.11
CA GLN A 36 -18.62 3.14 -9.01
C GLN A 36 -19.77 4.08 -8.65
N TRP A 37 -20.46 4.64 -9.66
CA TRP A 37 -21.53 5.64 -9.46
C TRP A 37 -22.67 5.16 -8.55
N ASP A 38 -22.86 3.86 -8.41
CA ASP A 38 -23.81 3.21 -7.49
C ASP A 38 -23.39 3.28 -6.00
N ALA A 39 -22.18 3.76 -5.71
CA ALA A 39 -21.67 3.99 -4.37
C ALA A 39 -21.76 5.47 -3.93
N PHE A 40 -22.26 6.36 -4.79
CA PHE A 40 -22.36 7.78 -4.47
C PHE A 40 -23.30 8.01 -3.27
N ASP A 41 -22.81 8.81 -2.32
CA ASP A 41 -23.52 9.19 -1.09
C ASP A 41 -23.84 8.02 -0.14
N ASP A 42 -22.99 7.00 -0.16
CA ASP A 42 -23.05 5.90 0.77
C ASP A 42 -22.07 6.12 1.95
N ALA A 43 -22.22 5.37 3.05
CA ALA A 43 -21.39 5.58 4.25
C ALA A 43 -19.87 5.47 4.01
N CYS A 44 -19.43 4.81 2.94
CA CYS A 44 -18.02 4.67 2.57
C CYS A 44 -17.57 5.77 1.60
N HIS A 45 -18.50 6.37 0.85
CA HIS A 45 -18.26 7.43 -0.12
C HIS A 45 -19.21 8.62 0.10
N PRO A 46 -19.15 9.27 1.28
CA PRO A 46 -20.04 10.38 1.60
C PRO A 46 -19.79 11.56 0.65
N GLU A 47 -20.82 12.35 0.36
CA GLU A 47 -20.65 13.56 -0.45
C GLU A 47 -19.70 14.56 0.24
N GLY A 48 -18.74 15.10 -0.51
CA GLY A 48 -17.77 16.03 0.05
C GLY A 48 -16.64 16.43 -0.89
N THR A 49 -15.72 17.21 -0.34
CA THR A 49 -14.45 17.60 -0.95
C THR A 49 -13.31 17.14 -0.05
N TRP A 50 -12.40 16.36 -0.60
CA TRP A 50 -11.35 15.66 0.11
C TRP A 50 -9.99 16.19 -0.31
N THR A 51 -9.10 16.42 0.66
CA THR A 51 -7.77 16.98 0.43
C THR A 51 -6.73 16.16 1.18
N ILE A 52 -5.69 15.73 0.46
CA ILE A 52 -4.42 15.26 1.05
C ILE A 52 -3.37 16.34 0.92
N GLY A 53 -2.37 16.32 1.81
CA GLY A 53 -1.41 17.41 1.94
C GLY A 53 -2.00 18.57 2.76
N GLY A 54 -1.15 19.52 3.14
CA GLY A 54 -1.55 20.64 4.00
C GLY A 54 -1.59 20.32 5.50
N ALA A 55 -2.13 21.28 6.28
CA ALA A 55 -2.17 21.25 7.74
C ALA A 55 -3.38 20.50 8.31
N LYS A 56 -4.37 20.18 7.48
CA LYS A 56 -5.54 19.41 7.91
C LYS A 56 -5.13 17.95 8.14
N THR A 57 -5.42 17.48 9.35
CA THR A 57 -5.13 16.12 9.82
C THR A 57 -6.41 15.33 10.13
N GLU A 58 -7.56 15.86 9.69
CA GLU A 58 -8.84 15.18 9.89
C GLU A 58 -8.84 13.82 9.18
N LEU A 59 -9.32 12.81 9.90
CA LEU A 59 -9.46 11.47 9.38
C LEU A 59 -10.57 11.45 8.33
N MET A 60 -10.20 11.14 7.09
CA MET A 60 -11.08 10.96 5.95
C MET A 60 -11.60 9.52 5.88
N PRO A 61 -12.80 9.31 5.30
CA PRO A 61 -13.26 8.00 4.88
C PRO A 61 -12.20 7.27 4.06
N PRO A 62 -11.83 6.02 4.40
CA PRO A 62 -10.73 5.33 3.75
C PRO A 62 -10.89 5.15 2.24
N CYS A 63 -12.12 4.91 1.75
CA CYS A 63 -12.37 4.81 0.31
C CYS A 63 -12.12 6.15 -0.42
N MET A 64 -12.33 7.29 0.25
CA MET A 64 -11.99 8.59 -0.31
C MET A 64 -10.48 8.83 -0.28
N SER A 65 -9.84 8.55 0.86
CA SER A 65 -8.39 8.70 1.03
C SER A 65 -7.60 7.83 0.05
N GLU A 66 -7.94 6.55 -0.08
CA GLU A 66 -7.19 5.62 -0.94
C GLU A 66 -7.28 6.01 -2.42
N GLN A 67 -8.46 6.43 -2.89
CA GLN A 67 -8.64 6.92 -4.26
C GLN A 67 -7.92 8.24 -4.50
N LEU A 68 -7.93 9.15 -3.52
CA LEU A 68 -7.26 10.44 -3.61
C LEU A 68 -5.73 10.29 -3.66
N ILE A 69 -5.16 9.43 -2.83
CA ILE A 69 -3.71 9.12 -2.83
C ILE A 69 -3.32 8.41 -4.13
N ALA A 70 -4.09 7.40 -4.56
CA ALA A 70 -3.82 6.68 -5.80
C ALA A 70 -3.84 7.62 -7.00
N TRP A 71 -4.81 8.52 -7.08
CA TRP A 71 -4.90 9.52 -8.15
C TRP A 71 -3.70 10.47 -8.13
N TYR A 72 -3.36 11.03 -6.97
CA TYR A 72 -2.19 11.89 -6.83
C TYR A 72 -0.91 11.21 -7.33
N CYS A 73 -0.65 9.98 -6.88
CA CYS A 73 0.52 9.22 -7.30
C CYS A 73 0.50 8.87 -8.80
N HIS A 74 -0.69 8.61 -9.37
CA HIS A 74 -0.85 8.38 -10.81
C HIS A 74 -0.48 9.62 -11.63
N GLU A 75 -1.06 10.78 -11.33
CA GLU A 75 -0.79 12.00 -12.10
C GLU A 75 0.67 12.44 -12.02
N LYS A 76 1.27 12.26 -10.84
CA LYS A 76 2.64 12.70 -10.58
C LYS A 76 3.69 11.77 -11.16
N TYR A 77 3.52 10.45 -11.01
CA TYR A 77 4.63 9.51 -11.16
C TYR A 77 4.36 8.32 -12.10
N LEU A 78 3.11 7.87 -12.26
CA LEU A 78 2.82 6.70 -13.07
C LEU A 78 3.21 6.94 -14.54
N GLY A 79 3.97 6.00 -15.12
CA GLY A 79 4.52 6.12 -16.48
C GLY A 79 5.64 7.16 -16.64
N LYS A 80 6.00 7.89 -15.58
CA LYS A 80 7.07 8.90 -15.56
C LYS A 80 8.27 8.42 -14.75
N ASN A 81 8.03 8.00 -13.50
CA ASN A 81 9.02 7.39 -12.62
C ASN A 81 8.33 6.33 -11.74
N GLN A 82 8.49 5.06 -12.08
CA GLN A 82 7.81 3.98 -11.37
C GLN A 82 8.33 3.74 -9.94
N THR A 83 9.58 4.10 -9.66
CA THR A 83 10.14 4.05 -8.31
C THR A 83 9.46 5.08 -7.42
N ASP A 84 9.30 6.31 -7.90
CA ASP A 84 8.59 7.36 -7.17
C ASP A 84 7.10 7.03 -7.06
N TYR A 85 6.49 6.44 -8.10
CA TYR A 85 5.11 5.98 -8.04
C TYR A 85 4.90 4.96 -6.92
N ARG A 86 5.75 3.93 -6.86
CA ARG A 86 5.75 2.95 -5.78
C ARG A 86 5.91 3.64 -4.43
N ASP A 87 6.93 4.47 -4.27
CA ASP A 87 7.26 5.11 -3.00
C ASP A 87 6.14 6.03 -2.51
N CYS A 88 5.52 6.79 -3.42
CA CYS A 88 4.35 7.62 -3.18
C CYS A 88 3.19 6.80 -2.58
N MET A 89 3.01 5.55 -3.02
CA MET A 89 1.96 4.66 -2.53
C MET A 89 2.38 3.95 -1.22
N VAL A 90 3.55 3.30 -1.19
CA VAL A 90 3.91 2.35 -0.12
C VAL A 90 4.52 3.02 1.12
N LYS A 91 5.06 4.24 1.00
CA LYS A 91 5.57 5.02 2.13
C LYS A 91 4.51 5.93 2.75
N GLY A 92 3.36 6.07 2.09
CA GLY A 92 2.21 6.81 2.57
C GLY A 92 1.22 5.93 3.32
N SER A 93 0.00 6.44 3.50
CA SER A 93 -1.08 5.71 4.17
C SER A 93 -1.89 4.82 3.23
N TRP A 94 -1.68 4.89 1.92
CA TRP A 94 -2.53 4.24 0.90
C TRP A 94 -2.88 2.78 1.24
N SER A 95 -1.90 1.96 1.63
CA SER A 95 -2.16 0.56 1.98
C SER A 95 -3.12 0.38 3.17
N LYS A 96 -3.06 1.25 4.18
CA LYS A 96 -3.99 1.23 5.31
C LYS A 96 -5.37 1.70 4.88
N ASP A 97 -5.44 2.73 4.03
CA ASP A 97 -6.70 3.26 3.51
C ASP A 97 -7.42 2.25 2.60
N VAL A 98 -6.68 1.48 1.79
CA VAL A 98 -7.24 0.37 0.99
C VAL A 98 -7.91 -0.67 1.89
N ILE A 99 -7.23 -1.10 2.95
CA ILE A 99 -7.79 -2.07 3.90
C ILE A 99 -9.00 -1.46 4.63
N GLY A 100 -8.89 -0.24 5.13
CA GLY A 100 -10.01 0.47 5.76
C GLY A 100 -11.21 0.65 4.83
N CYS A 101 -11.00 0.79 3.53
CA CYS A 101 -12.08 0.88 2.54
C CYS A 101 -12.81 -0.46 2.41
N ILE A 102 -12.08 -1.57 2.41
CA ILE A 102 -12.66 -2.91 2.40
C ILE A 102 -13.43 -3.18 3.70
N ASP A 103 -12.89 -2.73 4.84
CA ASP A 103 -13.56 -2.84 6.15
C ASP A 103 -14.87 -2.04 6.16
N CYS A 104 -14.87 -0.85 5.56
CA CYS A 104 -16.10 -0.07 5.38
C CYS A 104 -17.12 -0.82 4.53
N LYS A 105 -16.69 -1.32 3.36
CA LYS A 105 -17.56 -2.06 2.43
C LYS A 105 -18.13 -3.33 3.08
N GLU A 106 -17.38 -4.00 3.96
CA GLU A 106 -17.90 -5.10 4.77
C GLU A 106 -18.92 -4.62 5.82
N ALA A 107 -18.59 -3.59 6.60
CA ALA A 107 -19.47 -3.04 7.63
C ALA A 107 -20.79 -2.47 7.07
N GLN A 108 -20.76 -2.00 5.84
CA GLN A 108 -21.90 -1.52 5.08
C GLN A 108 -22.72 -2.65 4.42
N GLY A 109 -22.17 -3.86 4.34
CA GLY A 109 -22.82 -5.00 3.69
C GLY A 109 -22.64 -5.06 2.17
N LYS A 110 -21.79 -4.20 1.58
CA LYS A 110 -21.39 -4.28 0.17
C LYS A 110 -20.55 -5.54 -0.09
N PHE A 111 -19.71 -5.91 0.87
CA PHE A 111 -18.95 -7.16 0.86
C PHE A 111 -19.41 -8.07 1.98
N ASN A 112 -19.58 -9.35 1.67
CA ASN A 112 -19.60 -10.39 2.70
C ASN A 112 -18.17 -10.65 3.19
N ALA A 113 -18.04 -11.38 4.30
CA ALA A 113 -16.73 -11.68 4.91
C ALA A 113 -15.77 -12.38 3.94
N ALA A 114 -16.25 -13.32 3.11
CA ALA A 114 -15.41 -14.02 2.15
C ALA A 114 -14.86 -13.08 1.07
N THR A 115 -15.71 -12.22 0.52
CA THR A 115 -15.33 -11.19 -0.45
C THR A 115 -14.37 -10.17 0.18
N ALA A 116 -14.66 -9.69 1.39
CA ALA A 116 -13.80 -8.76 2.10
C ALA A 116 -12.41 -9.37 2.34
N ASN A 117 -12.34 -10.62 2.81
CA ASN A 117 -11.09 -11.33 3.04
C ASN A 117 -10.31 -11.57 1.74
N TYR A 118 -10.99 -11.90 0.64
CA TYR A 118 -10.37 -12.02 -0.68
C TYR A 118 -9.67 -10.72 -1.11
N TRP A 119 -10.36 -9.58 -1.01
CA TRP A 119 -9.78 -8.27 -1.36
C TRP A 119 -8.64 -7.88 -0.41
N ARG A 120 -8.80 -8.08 0.91
CA ARG A 120 -7.73 -7.80 1.88
C ARG A 120 -6.47 -8.60 1.57
N ALA A 121 -6.63 -9.90 1.29
CA ALA A 121 -5.51 -10.79 0.97
C ALA A 121 -4.79 -10.33 -0.30
N GLY A 122 -5.54 -10.02 -1.37
CA GLY A 122 -4.96 -9.54 -2.62
C GLY A 122 -4.20 -8.22 -2.46
N TRP A 123 -4.76 -7.24 -1.76
CA TRP A 123 -4.07 -5.97 -1.56
C TRP A 123 -2.86 -6.08 -0.62
N ARG A 124 -2.93 -6.91 0.44
CA ARG A 124 -1.76 -7.22 1.27
C ARG A 124 -0.64 -7.85 0.44
N PHE A 125 -1.00 -8.76 -0.46
CA PHE A 125 -0.07 -9.37 -1.41
C PHE A 125 0.58 -8.32 -2.34
N ILE A 126 -0.21 -7.46 -2.98
CA ILE A 126 0.31 -6.40 -3.87
C ILE A 126 1.19 -5.41 -3.13
N VAL A 127 0.81 -4.98 -1.92
CA VAL A 127 1.65 -4.08 -1.11
C VAL A 127 2.98 -4.74 -0.75
N LYS A 128 2.98 -6.04 -0.42
CA LYS A 128 4.22 -6.78 -0.15
C LYS A 128 5.11 -6.85 -1.39
N ARG A 129 4.53 -7.12 -2.57
CA ARG A 129 5.24 -7.13 -3.85
C ARG A 129 5.83 -5.76 -4.16
N MET A 130 5.00 -4.71 -4.14
CA MET A 130 5.43 -3.33 -4.37
C MET A 130 6.49 -2.88 -3.38
N LYS A 131 6.54 -3.35 -2.13
CA LYS A 131 7.64 -3.01 -1.20
C LYS A 131 8.99 -3.61 -1.61
N ARG A 132 9.00 -4.65 -2.42
CA ARG A 132 10.20 -5.37 -2.87
C ARG A 132 10.57 -5.04 -4.31
N THR A 133 9.58 -4.76 -5.17
CA THR A 133 9.76 -4.55 -6.61
C THR A 133 9.13 -3.24 -7.06
N VAL A 134 9.68 -2.67 -8.13
CA VAL A 134 9.05 -1.53 -8.82
C VAL A 134 7.96 -2.08 -9.74
N PRO A 135 6.69 -1.64 -9.60
CA PRO A 135 5.60 -2.16 -10.43
C PRO A 135 5.78 -1.73 -11.89
N ALA A 136 5.38 -2.58 -12.82
CA ALA A 136 5.42 -2.28 -14.25
C ALA A 136 4.27 -1.33 -14.64
N GLY A 137 3.17 -1.36 -13.88
CA GLY A 137 1.97 -0.54 -14.10
C GLY A 137 1.46 0.15 -12.84
N SER A 138 0.16 0.43 -12.83
CA SER A 138 -0.52 0.90 -11.62
C SER A 138 -0.65 -0.24 -10.60
N ALA A 139 -0.82 0.11 -9.32
CA ALA A 139 -1.10 -0.88 -8.28
C ALA A 139 -2.37 -1.71 -8.58
N TRP A 140 -3.36 -1.12 -9.26
CA TRP A 140 -4.55 -1.83 -9.73
C TRP A 140 -4.21 -2.84 -10.83
N LYS A 141 -3.38 -2.46 -11.82
CA LYS A 141 -2.91 -3.38 -12.85
C LYS A 141 -2.11 -4.54 -12.24
N GLU A 142 -1.25 -4.24 -11.25
CA GLU A 142 -0.54 -5.29 -10.51
C GLU A 142 -1.51 -6.24 -9.79
N PHE A 143 -2.58 -5.71 -9.19
CA PHE A 143 -3.64 -6.51 -8.58
C PHE A 143 -4.35 -7.40 -9.61
N GLU A 144 -4.74 -6.85 -10.75
CA GLU A 144 -5.40 -7.60 -11.82
C GLU A 144 -4.52 -8.74 -12.35
N ASP A 145 -3.29 -8.40 -12.76
CA ASP A 145 -2.38 -9.33 -13.45
C ASP A 145 -1.85 -10.43 -12.52
N ASN A 146 -1.62 -10.13 -11.24
CA ASN A 146 -0.94 -11.06 -10.31
C ASN A 146 -1.86 -11.70 -9.27
N TYR A 147 -3.08 -11.18 -9.07
CA TYR A 147 -3.99 -11.72 -8.07
C TYR A 147 -5.37 -12.03 -8.63
N LEU A 148 -6.07 -11.04 -9.20
CA LEU A 148 -7.47 -11.20 -9.63
C LEU A 148 -7.63 -12.30 -10.69
N HIS A 149 -6.77 -12.31 -11.70
CA HIS A 149 -6.83 -13.32 -12.77
C HIS A 149 -6.25 -14.68 -12.37
N LYS A 150 -5.47 -14.74 -11.28
CA LYS A 150 -4.79 -15.96 -10.82
C LYS A 150 -5.51 -16.67 -9.67
N THR A 151 -6.52 -16.05 -9.07
CA THR A 151 -7.23 -16.58 -7.91
C THR A 151 -8.72 -16.72 -8.19
N ALA A 152 -9.36 -17.72 -7.58
CA ALA A 152 -10.81 -17.86 -7.68
C ALA A 152 -11.49 -16.75 -6.87
N TYR A 153 -12.27 -15.91 -7.55
CA TYR A 153 -13.13 -14.95 -6.87
C TYR A 153 -14.21 -15.69 -6.08
N PRO A 154 -14.45 -15.36 -4.80
CA PRO A 154 -15.46 -16.04 -4.00
C PRO A 154 -16.84 -15.87 -4.62
N ALA A 155 -17.66 -16.93 -4.59
CA ALA A 155 -19.03 -16.85 -5.08
C ALA A 155 -19.78 -15.73 -4.34
N SER A 156 -20.34 -14.78 -5.08
CA SER A 156 -21.18 -13.74 -4.50
C SER A 156 -22.49 -14.36 -4.03
N SER A 157 -22.77 -14.28 -2.74
CA SER A 157 -24.13 -14.45 -2.26
C SER A 157 -24.93 -13.22 -2.67
N PRO A 158 -26.11 -13.34 -3.29
CA PRO A 158 -26.95 -12.18 -3.59
C PRO A 158 -27.37 -11.52 -2.27
N GLN A 159 -26.75 -10.40 -1.96
CA GLN A 159 -27.11 -9.56 -0.82
C GLN A 159 -27.91 -8.39 -1.35
N GLN A 160 -29.24 -8.53 -1.30
CA GLN A 160 -30.12 -7.37 -1.23
C GLN A 160 -29.99 -6.81 0.18
N GLN A 161 -29.08 -5.87 0.38
CA GLN A 161 -28.99 -5.14 1.64
C GLN A 161 -29.22 -3.66 1.37
N THR A 162 -30.14 -3.08 2.15
CA THR A 162 -30.27 -1.63 2.27
C THR A 162 -28.98 -1.10 2.85
N LEU A 163 -28.26 -0.31 2.06
CA LEU A 163 -26.99 0.28 2.47
C LEU A 163 -27.21 1.28 3.60
N LYS A 164 -26.25 1.36 4.50
CA LYS A 164 -26.25 2.38 5.56
C LYS A 164 -25.85 3.72 4.97
N GLU A 165 -26.58 4.77 5.32
CA GLU A 165 -26.25 6.16 4.99
C GLU A 165 -25.07 6.67 5.83
N THR A 166 -24.91 6.16 7.06
CA THR A 166 -23.82 6.57 7.96
C THR A 166 -23.18 5.38 8.67
N LEU A 167 -21.87 5.49 8.89
CA LEU A 167 -21.04 4.60 9.71
C LEU A 167 -20.02 5.47 10.47
N ASP A 168 -19.79 5.21 11.75
CA ASP A 168 -18.70 5.87 12.47
C ASP A 168 -17.36 5.31 11.95
N LEU A 169 -16.45 6.20 11.54
CA LEU A 169 -15.11 5.84 11.09
C LEU A 169 -14.36 4.97 12.10
N ASN A 170 -14.55 5.22 13.40
CA ASN A 170 -13.87 4.47 14.45
C ASN A 170 -14.42 3.04 14.61
N ASP A 171 -15.62 2.77 14.12
CA ASP A 171 -16.25 1.45 14.21
C ASP A 171 -15.63 0.45 13.23
N TYR A 172 -15.18 0.89 12.06
CA TYR A 172 -14.61 0.01 11.04
C TYR A 172 -13.13 0.27 10.75
N PHE A 173 -12.62 1.51 10.83
CA PHE A 173 -11.24 1.82 10.47
C PHE A 173 -10.28 1.62 11.64
N LYS A 174 -10.05 0.35 12.02
CA LYS A 174 -9.29 -0.01 13.23
C LYS A 174 -7.81 0.32 13.16
N ASP A 175 -7.16 0.09 12.02
CA ASP A 175 -5.75 0.44 11.78
C ASP A 175 -5.61 1.80 11.07
N LYS A 176 -6.25 2.84 11.62
CA LYS A 176 -6.17 4.19 11.07
C LYS A 176 -4.73 4.74 11.12
N PRO A 177 -4.22 5.36 10.04
CA PRO A 177 -2.92 6.00 10.05
C PRO A 177 -2.94 7.26 10.92
N GLU A 178 -1.78 7.65 11.47
CA GLU A 178 -1.65 8.94 12.18
C GLU A 178 -1.90 10.13 11.26
N LYS A 179 -1.58 9.97 9.97
CA LYS A 179 -1.83 10.95 8.91
C LYS A 179 -2.16 10.21 7.62
N GLN A 180 -3.27 10.60 6.98
CA GLN A 180 -3.60 10.15 5.63
C GLN A 180 -2.87 10.99 4.58
N GLY A 181 -2.26 10.34 3.60
CA GLY A 181 -1.59 11.00 2.49
C GLY A 181 -0.59 10.13 1.74
N ALA A 182 -0.09 10.68 0.64
CA ALA A 182 0.99 10.12 -0.14
C ALA A 182 2.29 10.06 0.67
N GLY A 183 3.13 9.07 0.36
CA GLY A 183 4.45 8.92 0.93
C GLY A 183 5.44 9.95 0.41
N ASP A 184 6.38 10.35 1.25
CA ASP A 184 7.45 11.27 0.86
C ASP A 184 8.38 10.61 -0.16
N VAL A 185 8.29 11.09 -1.39
CA VAL A 185 9.27 10.81 -2.45
C VAL A 185 10.34 11.89 -2.36
N GLY A 186 11.42 11.60 -1.64
CA GLY A 186 12.51 12.56 -1.49
C GLY A 186 13.04 13.00 -2.86
N ASN A 187 13.38 14.28 -3.03
CA ASN A 187 14.19 14.73 -4.16
C ASN A 187 15.55 14.01 -4.11
N GLN A 188 15.68 12.85 -4.76
CA GLN A 188 16.99 12.23 -5.00
C GLN A 188 17.71 12.99 -6.12
N GLY A 189 18.02 14.25 -5.87
CA GLY A 189 19.02 15.03 -6.59
C GLY A 189 20.28 15.12 -5.74
N ALA A 190 21.37 14.51 -6.23
CA ALA A 190 22.76 14.64 -5.79
C ALA A 190 23.24 13.87 -4.53
N ALA A 191 24.14 12.91 -4.80
CA ALA A 191 25.21 12.35 -3.96
C ALA A 191 24.84 11.50 -2.72
N GLY A 192 25.26 10.23 -2.75
CA GLY A 192 25.49 9.44 -1.54
C GLY A 192 25.47 7.92 -1.73
N ALA A 193 26.64 7.35 -2.03
CA ALA A 193 27.15 5.98 -1.80
C ALA A 193 26.20 4.74 -1.75
N PRO A 194 26.63 3.59 -2.32
CA PRO A 194 25.93 2.32 -2.14
C PRO A 194 25.89 1.96 -0.65
N VAL A 195 24.69 1.75 -0.11
CA VAL A 195 24.49 1.31 1.27
C VAL A 195 25.08 -0.11 1.42
N PRO A 196 26.00 -0.36 2.37
CA PRO A 196 26.53 -1.70 2.60
C PRO A 196 25.43 -2.64 3.11
N ARG A 197 25.14 -3.69 2.34
CA ARG A 197 24.27 -4.84 2.71
C ARG A 197 24.75 -5.40 4.06
N ARG A 198 23.92 -5.28 5.11
CA ARG A 198 24.19 -5.81 6.46
C ARG A 198 24.45 -7.31 6.43
N LEU A 199 25.70 -7.68 6.70
CA LEU A 199 26.24 -9.03 6.93
C LEU A 199 25.63 -9.81 8.12
N ALA A 200 24.60 -9.28 8.80
CA ALA A 200 24.02 -9.91 9.98
C ALA A 200 22.89 -10.91 9.68
N ARG A 201 22.25 -10.85 8.50
CA ARG A 201 21.20 -11.82 8.10
C ARG A 201 21.78 -13.10 7.48
N ARG A 202 23.03 -13.03 7.02
CA ARG A 202 23.74 -14.11 6.32
C ARG A 202 23.92 -15.37 7.17
N GLN A 203 24.18 -15.22 8.47
CA GLN A 203 24.43 -16.38 9.35
C GLN A 203 23.15 -17.11 9.79
N GLU A 204 22.00 -16.44 9.75
CA GLU A 204 20.70 -17.05 10.08
C GLU A 204 20.02 -17.64 8.84
N GLU A 205 20.27 -17.05 7.67
CA GLU A 205 19.81 -17.57 6.36
C GLU A 205 20.66 -18.72 5.85
N GLU A 206 21.98 -18.73 6.05
CA GLU A 206 22.84 -19.89 5.72
C GLU A 206 22.44 -21.15 6.52
N LYS A 207 21.88 -20.98 7.72
CA LYS A 207 21.35 -22.09 8.54
C LYS A 207 19.97 -22.59 8.07
N LYS A 208 19.18 -21.76 7.41
CA LYS A 208 17.88 -22.16 6.80
C LYS A 208 18.03 -22.66 5.36
N ALA A 209 19.01 -22.16 4.61
CA ALA A 209 19.36 -22.62 3.26
C ALA A 209 19.89 -24.06 3.24
N ALA A 210 20.38 -24.58 4.37
CA ALA A 210 20.76 -25.99 4.50
C ALA A 210 19.54 -26.94 4.64
N ALA A 211 18.31 -26.44 4.84
CA ALA A 211 17.13 -27.25 5.09
C ALA A 211 16.08 -27.25 3.97
N ALA A 212 16.18 -26.37 2.96
CA ALA A 212 15.23 -26.29 1.86
C ALA A 212 15.95 -26.41 0.51
N ALA A 213 16.48 -27.60 0.22
CA ALA A 213 16.83 -27.98 -1.14
C ALA A 213 15.55 -28.26 -1.94
N ALA A 214 14.93 -27.22 -2.49
CA ALA A 214 13.88 -27.33 -3.48
C ALA A 214 14.23 -26.45 -4.68
N ALA A 215 14.63 -27.12 -5.77
CA ALA A 215 14.78 -26.61 -7.14
C ALA A 215 15.40 -25.20 -7.26
N VAL A 216 16.72 -25.13 -7.12
CA VAL A 216 17.51 -23.98 -7.60
C VAL A 216 17.57 -24.09 -9.13
N SER A 217 17.11 -23.06 -9.85
CA SER A 217 17.23 -22.99 -11.31
C SER A 217 18.67 -22.67 -11.75
N ASP A 218 18.99 -22.86 -13.04
CA ASP A 218 20.34 -22.68 -13.58
C ASP A 218 20.90 -21.25 -13.40
N ASP A 219 20.02 -20.24 -13.23
CA ASP A 219 20.38 -18.85 -12.93
C ASP A 219 20.57 -18.56 -11.43
N GLY A 220 20.40 -19.58 -10.57
CA GLY A 220 20.51 -19.50 -9.12
C GLY A 220 19.25 -19.01 -8.41
N SER A 221 18.13 -18.80 -9.12
CA SER A 221 16.85 -18.49 -8.49
C SER A 221 16.30 -19.70 -7.72
N TYR A 222 15.46 -19.46 -6.72
CA TYR A 222 14.84 -20.52 -5.91
C TYR A 222 13.40 -20.17 -5.56
N THR A 223 12.61 -21.18 -5.21
CA THR A 223 11.20 -20.98 -4.82
C THR A 223 10.98 -21.25 -3.33
N GLU A 224 10.17 -20.42 -2.68
CA GLU A 224 9.70 -20.64 -1.31
C GLU A 224 8.18 -20.55 -1.20
N LEU A 225 7.60 -21.35 -0.32
CA LEU A 225 6.18 -21.24 0.03
C LEU A 225 6.01 -20.28 1.20
N VAL A 226 5.18 -19.25 1.01
CA VAL A 226 4.85 -18.26 2.03
C VAL A 226 3.36 -18.26 2.30
N GLY A 227 2.99 -18.52 3.55
CA GLY A 227 1.62 -18.37 4.03
C GLY A 227 1.37 -16.96 4.55
N ILE A 228 0.30 -16.31 4.07
CA ILE A 228 -0.23 -15.08 4.65
C ILE A 228 -1.46 -15.44 5.47
N LYS A 229 -1.39 -15.22 6.78
CA LYS A 229 -2.51 -15.44 7.69
C LYS A 229 -3.52 -14.28 7.61
N SER A 230 -4.76 -14.61 7.33
CA SER A 230 -5.92 -13.72 7.38
C SER A 230 -6.42 -13.53 8.82
N GLU A 231 -7.29 -12.53 9.03
CA GLU A 231 -7.84 -12.21 10.35
C GLU A 231 -8.79 -13.29 10.88
N ASP A 232 -9.49 -13.99 9.98
CA ASP A 232 -10.32 -15.16 10.31
C ASP A 232 -9.48 -16.43 10.63
N GLY A 233 -8.15 -16.32 10.58
CA GLY A 233 -7.23 -17.41 10.84
C GLY A 233 -6.93 -18.30 9.63
N SER A 234 -7.59 -18.08 8.48
CA SER A 234 -7.24 -18.76 7.23
C SER A 234 -5.82 -18.38 6.79
N ILE A 235 -5.16 -19.27 6.04
CA ILE A 235 -3.83 -19.03 5.48
C ILE A 235 -3.94 -19.12 3.96
N VAL A 236 -3.61 -18.04 3.27
CA VAL A 236 -3.45 -18.03 1.82
C VAL A 236 -1.99 -18.34 1.51
N MET A 237 -1.75 -19.40 0.75
CA MET A 237 -0.41 -19.84 0.40
C MET A 237 0.03 -19.22 -0.93
N PHE A 238 1.28 -18.80 -0.98
CA PHE A 238 1.92 -18.25 -2.17
C PHE A 238 3.24 -18.98 -2.43
N GLN A 239 3.58 -19.17 -3.68
CA GLN A 239 4.89 -19.61 -4.12
C GLN A 239 5.65 -18.37 -4.59
N GLU A 240 6.68 -17.97 -3.85
CA GLU A 240 7.57 -16.87 -4.22
C GLU A 240 8.78 -17.43 -4.96
N THR A 241 9.09 -16.89 -6.15
CA THR A 241 10.35 -17.12 -6.86
C THR A 241 11.29 -15.97 -6.53
N LEU A 242 12.45 -16.30 -5.98
CA LEU A 242 13.47 -15.36 -5.50
C LEU A 242 14.73 -15.52 -6.34
N SER A 243 15.42 -14.41 -6.63
CA SER A 243 16.74 -14.46 -7.26
C SER A 243 17.77 -15.12 -6.36
N LYS A 244 18.95 -15.41 -6.90
CA LYS A 244 20.08 -15.89 -6.09
C LYS A 244 20.47 -14.93 -4.96
N GLU A 245 20.16 -13.64 -5.10
CA GLU A 245 20.35 -12.62 -4.06
C GLU A 245 19.18 -12.50 -3.06
N GLY A 246 18.11 -13.28 -3.24
CA GLY A 246 16.90 -13.23 -2.42
C GLY A 246 15.94 -12.11 -2.79
N ASP A 247 16.08 -11.51 -3.97
CA ASP A 247 15.17 -10.47 -4.46
C ASP A 247 13.95 -11.13 -5.13
N LEU A 248 12.76 -10.60 -4.89
CA LEU A 248 11.52 -11.19 -5.41
C LEU A 248 11.44 -11.04 -6.93
N ILE A 249 11.46 -12.18 -7.63
CA ILE A 249 11.28 -12.28 -9.09
C ILE A 249 9.79 -12.43 -9.39
N ASP A 250 9.15 -13.43 -8.79
CA ASP A 250 7.76 -13.78 -9.07
C ASP A 250 7.02 -14.22 -7.81
N VAL A 251 5.70 -14.10 -7.82
CA VAL A 251 4.84 -14.76 -6.83
C VAL A 251 3.58 -15.25 -7.50
N GLU A 252 3.24 -16.50 -7.20
CA GLU A 252 2.02 -17.12 -7.66
C GLU A 252 1.18 -17.60 -6.46
N PRO A 253 -0.15 -17.41 -6.47
CA PRO A 253 -1.01 -18.03 -5.48
C PRO A 253 -0.97 -19.55 -5.64
N VAL A 254 -0.94 -20.28 -4.52
CA VAL A 254 -1.01 -21.74 -4.52
C VAL A 254 -2.48 -22.12 -4.33
N ALA A 255 -3.02 -22.84 -5.32
CA ALA A 255 -4.40 -23.33 -5.32
C ALA A 255 -4.70 -24.32 -4.18
#